data_AF-G2GXD7-F1
#
_entry.id   AF-G2GXD7-F1
#
_cell.length_a   1.000
_cell.length_b   1.000
_cell.length_c   1.000
_cell.angle_alpha   90.00
_cell.angle_beta   90.00
_cell.angle_gamma   90.00
#
_symmetry.space_group_name_H-M   'P 1'
#
loop_
_entity.id
_entity.type
_entity.pdbx_description
1 polymer ?
#
loop_
_entity_poly.entity_id
_entity_poly.type
_entity_poly.pdbx_seq_one_letter_code
_entity_poly.pdbx_strand_id
1 'polypeptide(L)' 'MKSHPSLIDEQGEVRELTEKDFAVMQPAKEVLPTSLLKTLRIRGRQKAPTKTK' A
#
# COMPACT_ATOMS: atom_id res chain seq x y z
N MET A 1 -9.81 -20.21 -2.63
CA MET A 1 -9.58 -18.78 -2.32
C MET A 1 -8.48 -18.74 -1.27
N LYS A 2 -7.43 -17.94 -1.44
CA LYS A 2 -6.37 -17.82 -0.42
C LYS A 2 -7.00 -17.25 0.85
N SER A 3 -6.95 -18.00 1.95
CA SER A 3 -7.42 -17.54 3.25
C SER A 3 -6.39 -16.55 3.79
N HIS A 4 -6.77 -15.27 3.81
CA HIS A 4 -5.99 -14.25 4.49
C HIS A 4 -6.46 -14.17 5.95
N PRO A 5 -5.55 -13.92 6.91
CA PRO A 5 -5.94 -13.66 8.28
C PRO A 5 -6.95 -12.51 8.34
N SER A 6 -7.94 -12.60 9.23
CA SER A 6 -8.90 -11.52 9.48
C SER A 6 -8.16 -10.20 9.73
N LEU A 7 -8.66 -9.08 9.21
CA LEU A 7 -8.14 -7.74 9.50
C LEU A 7 -8.74 -7.14 10.79
N ILE A 8 -9.66 -7.87 11.40
CA ILE A 8 -10.38 -7.48 12.61
C ILE A 8 -10.00 -8.46 13.73
N ASP A 9 -9.79 -7.92 14.93
CA ASP A 9 -9.48 -8.70 16.13
C ASP A 9 -10.75 -9.29 16.79
N GLU A 10 -10.57 -9.94 17.94
CA GLU A 10 -11.66 -10.58 18.70
C GLU A 10 -12.62 -9.58 19.32
N GLN A 11 -12.20 -8.32 19.47
CA GLN A 11 -12.98 -7.23 20.03
C GLN A 11 -13.76 -6.47 18.95
N GLY A 12 -13.52 -6.77 17.67
CA GLY A 12 -14.17 -6.10 16.54
C GLY A 12 -13.41 -4.87 16.04
N GLU A 13 -12.20 -4.63 16.56
CA GLU A 13 -11.34 -3.51 16.17
C GLU A 13 -10.38 -3.92 15.06
N VAL A 14 -9.82 -2.93 14.36
CA VAL A 14 -8.83 -3.18 13.30
C VAL A 14 -7.53 -3.68 13.95
N ARG A 15 -7.12 -4.91 13.61
CA ARG A 15 -5.90 -5.49 14.18
C ARG A 15 -4.65 -4.80 13.64
N GLU A 16 -3.58 -4.82 14.42
CA GLU A 16 -2.28 -4.38 13.96
C GLU A 16 -1.66 -5.33 12.93
N LEU A 17 -0.88 -4.75 11.99
CA LEU A 17 -0.10 -5.51 11.03
C LEU A 17 1.23 -5.94 11.64
N THR A 18 1.59 -7.20 11.45
CA THR A 18 2.82 -7.81 11.95
C THR A 18 3.90 -7.83 10.88
N GLU A 19 5.15 -8.10 11.28
CA GLU A 19 6.27 -8.31 10.34
C GLU A 19 5.98 -9.38 9.28
N LYS A 20 5.21 -10.42 9.64
CA LYS A 20 4.80 -11.49 8.71
C LYS A 20 3.85 -10.96 7.63
N ASP A 21 2.97 -10.01 7.98
CA ASP A 21 2.09 -9.37 7.02
C ASP A 21 2.90 -8.50 6.05
N PHE A 22 3.89 -7.75 6.56
CA PHE A 22 4.78 -6.94 5.71
C PHE A 22 5.66 -7.78 4.79
N ALA A 23 6.12 -8.95 5.25
CA ALA A 23 7.00 -9.83 4.47
C ALA A 23 6.36 -10.34 3.16
N VAL A 24 5.03 -10.34 3.06
CA VAL A 24 4.30 -10.78 1.86
C VAL A 24 3.80 -9.62 0.98
N MET A 25 4.02 -8.36 1.40
CA MET A 25 3.65 -7.20 0.60
C MET A 25 4.52 -7.12 -0.66
N GLN A 26 3.89 -6.80 -1.79
CA GLN A 26 4.56 -6.71 -3.10
C GLN A 26 4.38 -5.31 -3.70
N PRO A 27 5.31 -4.88 -4.58
CA PRO A 27 5.17 -3.62 -5.30
C PRO A 27 3.84 -3.53 -6.04
N ALA A 28 3.13 -2.41 -5.89
CA ALA A 28 1.81 -2.20 -6.50
C ALA A 28 1.79 -2.48 -8.01
N LYS A 29 2.88 -2.13 -8.72
CA LYS A 29 3.07 -2.37 -10.16
C LYS A 29 3.01 -3.85 -10.57
N GLU A 30 3.28 -4.78 -9.65
CA GLU A 30 3.35 -6.22 -9.91
C GLU A 30 2.01 -6.92 -9.65
N VAL A 31 1.17 -6.36 -8.78
CA VAL A 31 -0.06 -7.02 -8.31
C VAL A 31 -1.36 -6.31 -8.68
N LEU A 32 -1.32 -5.00 -8.95
CA LEU A 32 -2.53 -4.26 -9.29
C LEU A 32 -2.88 -4.38 -10.79
N PRO A 33 -4.18 -4.49 -11.14
CA PRO A 33 -4.65 -4.36 -12.51
C PRO A 33 -4.23 -3.04 -13.16
N THR A 34 -4.02 -3.06 -14.48
CA THR A 34 -3.56 -1.89 -15.26
C THR A 34 -4.49 -0.68 -15.16
N SER A 35 -5.79 -0.90 -14.98
CA SER A 35 -6.78 0.17 -14.74
C SER A 35 -6.53 0.91 -13.43
N LEU A 36 -6.24 0.20 -12.34
CA LEU A 36 -5.94 0.78 -11.02
C LEU A 36 -4.55 1.41 -10.97
N LEU A 37 -3.57 0.85 -11.68
CA LEU A 37 -2.26 1.50 -11.80
C LEU A 37 -2.34 2.87 -12.48
N LYS A 38 -3.25 3.06 -13.44
CA LYS A 38 -3.47 4.35 -14.11
C LYS A 38 -4.13 5.38 -13.19
N THR A 39 -4.93 4.96 -12.21
CA THR A 39 -5.59 5.87 -11.26
C THR A 39 -4.64 6.30 -10.14
N LEU A 40 -3.66 5.46 -9.78
CA LEU A 40 -2.56 5.86 -8.91
C LEU A 40 -1.77 6.99 -9.57
N ARG A 41 -1.97 8.22 -9.10
CA ARG A 41 -1.23 9.40 -9.56
C ARG A 41 0.23 9.29 -9.11
N ILE A 42 1.05 8.62 -9.90
CA ILE A 42 2.49 8.55 -9.68
C ILE A 42 3.04 9.98 -9.82
N ARG A 43 3.53 10.53 -8.73
CA ARG A 43 4.22 11.83 -8.78
C ARG A 43 5.50 11.63 -9.60
N GLY A 44 5.72 12.51 -10.56
CA GLY A 44 7.01 12.59 -11.24
C GLY A 44 8.14 12.94 -10.27
N ARG A 45 9.38 12.92 -10.75
CA ARG A 45 10.57 13.29 -9.97
C ARG A 45 10.31 14.57 -9.17
N GLN A 46 10.61 14.51 -7.87
CA GLN A 46 10.55 15.68 -7.00
C GLN A 46 11.41 16.79 -7.61
N LYS A 47 10.77 17.92 -7.93
CA LYS A 47 11.46 19.11 -8.43
C LYS A 47 12.25 19.75 -7.28
N ALA A 48 13.37 20.40 -7.63
CA ALA A 48 14.14 21.18 -6.65
C ALA A 48 13.23 22.26 -6.02
N PRO A 49 13.43 22.59 -4.72
CA PRO A 49 12.63 23.60 -4.05
C PRO A 49 12.85 24.98 -4.70
N THR A 50 11.76 25.64 -5.10
CA THR A 50 11.81 26.97 -5.73
C THR A 50 11.67 28.14 -4.75
N LYS A 51 11.41 27.87 -3.48
CA LYS A 51 11.27 28.91 -2.46
C LYS A 51 12.65 29.49 -2.10
N THR A 52 12.84 30.78 -2.35
CA THR A 52 13.92 31.57 -1.74
C THR A 52 13.55 31.92 -0.30
N LYS A 53 14.58 32.16 0.54
CA LYS A 53 14.39 32.64 1.92
C LYS A 53 13.67 33.98 1.96
#